data_AF-A0A7C3GPZ9-F1
#
_entry.id   AF-A0A7C3GPZ9-F1
#
_cell.length_a   1.000
_cell.length_b   1.000
_cell.length_c   1.000
_cell.angle_alpha   90.00
_cell.angle_beta   90.00
_cell.angle_gamma   90.00
#
_symmetry.space_group_name_H-M   'P 1'
#
loop_
_entity.id
_entity.type
_entity.pdbx_description
1 polymer ?
#
loop_
_entity_poly.entity_id
_entity_poly.type
_entity_poly.pdbx_seq_one_letter_code
_entity_poly.pdbx_strand_id
1 'polypeptide(L)'
;MSAPQELDPHSPRDPGYRVPRITAEICAARPIHLALIDGVESIAGGEGPWNPGVRPVKPGLLIAGLNPVCTDAVATAAMGLDPRAGRGSGTFPDCDNTLLLAEKLGVGSADLRRIDVRGVPLAEARFPFPT
;
A
#
# COMPACT_ATOMS: atom_id res chain seq x y z
N MET A 1 -29.57 8.23 -11.24
CA MET A 1 -28.19 7.77 -11.00
C MET A 1 -27.24 8.71 -11.70
N SER A 2 -26.39 9.42 -10.96
CA SER A 2 -25.53 10.51 -11.47
C SER A 2 -24.06 10.12 -11.68
N ALA A 3 -23.66 8.89 -11.35
CA ALA A 3 -22.30 8.41 -11.57
C ALA A 3 -22.13 7.83 -12.99
N PRO A 4 -20.96 8.01 -13.63
CA PRO A 4 -20.62 7.32 -14.87
C PRO A 4 -20.69 5.79 -14.72
N GLN A 5 -20.97 5.10 -15.82
CA GLN A 5 -20.95 3.64 -15.87
C GLN A 5 -19.50 3.10 -15.85
N GLU A 6 -19.35 1.83 -15.47
CA GLU A 6 -18.06 1.13 -15.53
C GLU A 6 -17.52 1.13 -16.97
N LEU A 7 -16.23 1.42 -17.13
CA LEU A 7 -15.57 1.53 -18.44
C LEU A 7 -15.50 0.19 -19.18
N ASP A 8 -15.30 -0.91 -18.43
CA ASP A 8 -15.27 -2.28 -18.96
C ASP A 8 -16.13 -3.23 -18.09
N PRO A 9 -17.41 -3.44 -18.47
CA PRO A 9 -18.31 -4.36 -17.78
C PRO A 9 -17.93 -5.84 -17.88
N HIS A 10 -16.98 -6.21 -18.76
CA HIS A 10 -16.50 -7.58 -18.91
C HIS A 10 -15.24 -7.87 -18.11
N SER A 11 -14.69 -6.86 -17.42
CA SER A 11 -13.53 -7.02 -16.55
C SER A 11 -13.77 -8.03 -15.40
N PRO A 12 -12.71 -8.70 -14.90
CA PRO A 12 -12.82 -9.68 -13.82
C PRO A 12 -13.56 -9.16 -12.59
N ARG A 13 -14.38 -10.05 -11.98
CA ARG A 13 -15.10 -9.76 -10.73
C ARG A 13 -14.35 -10.18 -9.46
N ASP A 14 -13.16 -10.72 -9.64
CA ASP A 14 -12.21 -11.08 -8.58
C ASP A 14 -11.83 -9.85 -7.72
N PRO A 15 -11.93 -9.94 -6.37
CA PRO A 15 -11.55 -8.83 -5.49
C PRO A 15 -10.07 -8.44 -5.64
N GLY A 16 -9.17 -9.40 -5.85
CA GLY A 16 -7.75 -9.16 -6.07
C GLY A 16 -7.45 -8.36 -7.35
N TYR A 17 -8.38 -8.36 -8.32
CA TYR A 17 -8.35 -7.50 -9.50
C TYR A 17 -9.07 -6.17 -9.27
N ARG A 18 -10.29 -6.19 -8.71
CA ARG A 18 -11.15 -5.00 -8.66
C ARG A 18 -10.73 -3.98 -7.60
N VAL A 19 -10.45 -4.43 -6.38
CA VAL A 19 -10.22 -3.53 -5.25
C VAL A 19 -8.98 -2.65 -5.49
N PRO A 20 -7.82 -3.19 -5.93
CA PRO A 20 -6.65 -2.35 -6.23
C PRO A 20 -6.92 -1.27 -7.29
N ARG A 21 -7.70 -1.57 -8.33
CA ARG A 21 -8.04 -0.60 -9.39
C ARG A 21 -8.97 0.48 -8.88
N ILE A 22 -10.05 0.09 -8.20
CA ILE A 22 -11.01 1.04 -7.62
C ILE A 22 -10.29 1.99 -6.65
N THR A 23 -9.43 1.46 -5.77
CA THR A 23 -8.66 2.28 -4.82
C THR A 23 -7.73 3.25 -5.54
N ALA A 24 -6.97 2.79 -6.53
CA ALA A 24 -6.06 3.63 -7.30
C ALA A 24 -6.81 4.73 -8.07
N GLU A 25 -7.94 4.40 -8.71
CA GLU A 25 -8.79 5.32 -9.46
C GLU A 25 -9.42 6.38 -8.55
N ILE A 26 -9.92 6.00 -7.37
CA ILE A 26 -10.46 6.95 -6.40
C ILE A 26 -9.36 7.91 -5.92
N CYS A 27 -8.15 7.41 -5.64
CA CYS A 27 -7.02 8.27 -5.25
C CYS A 27 -6.60 9.23 -6.36
N ALA A 28 -6.70 8.83 -7.63
CA ALA A 28 -6.45 9.70 -8.77
C ALA A 28 -7.56 10.75 -8.95
N ALA A 29 -8.83 10.35 -8.77
CA ALA A 29 -9.99 11.23 -8.92
C ALA A 29 -10.10 12.25 -7.77
N ARG A 30 -9.71 11.87 -6.55
CA ARG A 30 -9.69 12.72 -5.37
C ARG A 30 -8.34 12.61 -4.64
N PRO A 31 -7.33 13.38 -5.08
CA PRO A 31 -5.99 13.33 -4.50
C PRO A 31 -5.96 13.50 -2.99
N ILE A 32 -5.22 12.62 -2.33
CA ILE A 32 -4.94 12.70 -0.89
C ILE A 32 -3.78 13.67 -0.70
N HIS A 33 -4.00 14.73 0.08
CA HIS A 33 -3.00 15.77 0.31
C HIS A 33 -2.09 15.49 1.51
N LEU A 34 -2.53 14.60 2.42
CA LEU A 34 -1.79 14.17 3.60
C LEU A 34 -2.11 12.71 3.88
N ALA A 35 -1.08 11.87 3.90
CA ALA A 35 -1.16 10.48 4.30
C ALA A 35 -0.37 10.29 5.61
N LEU A 36 -0.99 9.61 6.58
CA LEU A 36 -0.41 9.29 7.88
C LEU A 36 -0.61 7.80 8.13
N ILE A 37 0.47 7.11 8.46
CA ILE A 37 0.48 5.69 8.79
C ILE A 37 1.03 5.54 10.20
N ASP A 38 0.17 5.03 11.09
CA ASP A 38 0.53 4.68 12.46
C ASP A 38 0.97 3.22 12.52
N GLY A 39 2.25 3.01 12.80
CA GLY A 39 2.84 1.72 13.11
C GLY A 39 3.51 1.73 14.48
N VAL A 40 3.04 2.56 15.43
CA VAL A 40 3.58 2.58 16.79
C VAL A 40 3.32 1.23 17.45
N GLU A 41 2.07 0.77 17.42
CA GLU A 41 1.66 -0.59 17.71
C GLU A 41 0.81 -1.11 16.55
N SER A 42 1.03 -2.36 16.15
CA SER A 42 0.36 -2.98 14.99
C SER A 42 0.14 -4.46 15.25
N ILE A 43 -0.43 -5.15 14.27
CA ILE A 43 -0.48 -6.61 14.19
C ILE A 43 0.32 -7.12 13.00
N ALA A 44 0.79 -8.36 13.08
CA ALA A 44 1.41 -9.08 11.99
C ALA A 44 0.80 -10.49 11.87
N GLY A 45 0.76 -11.05 10.66
CA GLY A 45 0.15 -12.35 10.37
C GLY A 45 -1.27 -12.29 9.78
N GLY A 46 -1.82 -11.11 9.55
CA GLY A 46 -3.15 -10.92 8.97
C GLY A 46 -3.75 -9.55 9.27
N GLU A 47 -4.99 -9.36 8.85
CA GLU A 47 -5.71 -8.08 8.95
C GLU A 47 -6.46 -7.93 10.27
N GLY A 48 -6.70 -9.03 10.99
CA GLY A 48 -7.44 -8.99 12.24
C GLY A 48 -7.52 -10.32 13.00
N PRO A 49 -8.17 -10.34 14.17
CA PRO A 49 -8.17 -11.49 15.09
C PRO A 49 -8.82 -12.76 14.52
N TRP A 50 -9.51 -12.68 13.38
CA TRP A 50 -10.04 -13.85 12.66
C TRP A 50 -8.97 -14.59 11.84
N ASN A 51 -7.81 -13.99 11.58
CA ASN A 51 -6.71 -14.65 10.89
C ASN A 51 -5.89 -15.50 11.89
N PRO A 52 -5.64 -16.80 11.61
CA PRO A 52 -4.75 -17.61 12.42
C PRO A 52 -3.32 -17.03 12.43
N GLY A 53 -2.65 -17.05 13.59
CA GLY A 53 -1.26 -16.61 13.70
C GLY A 53 -1.06 -15.09 13.82
N VAL A 54 -2.14 -14.31 13.93
CA VAL A 54 -2.03 -12.88 14.22
C VAL A 54 -1.42 -12.64 15.60
N ARG A 55 -0.41 -11.76 15.64
CA ARG A 55 0.30 -11.36 16.87
C ARG A 55 0.45 -9.84 16.94
N PRO A 56 0.42 -9.24 18.14
CA PRO A 56 0.77 -7.84 18.31
C PRO A 56 2.26 -7.63 18.03
N VAL A 57 2.60 -6.51 17.43
CA VAL A 57 3.97 -6.06 17.15
C VAL A 57 4.10 -4.57 17.47
N LYS A 58 5.32 -4.10 17.74
CA LYS A 58 5.60 -2.70 18.07
C LYS A 58 6.72 -2.13 17.19
N PRO A 59 6.43 -1.80 15.92
CA PRO A 59 7.43 -1.19 15.03
C PRO A 59 7.92 0.17 15.54
N GLY A 60 7.08 0.91 16.28
CA GLY A 60 7.46 2.22 16.84
C GLY A 60 7.59 3.31 15.78
N LEU A 61 6.88 3.19 14.65
CA LEU A 61 7.00 4.09 13.51
C LEU A 61 5.74 4.94 13.33
N LEU A 62 5.95 6.22 13.00
CA LEU A 62 4.93 7.09 12.44
C LEU A 62 5.46 7.60 11.11
N ILE A 63 4.72 7.35 10.02
CA ILE A 63 5.14 7.72 8.67
C ILE A 63 4.12 8.70 8.13
N ALA A 64 4.59 9.86 7.67
CA ALA A 64 3.74 10.90 7.12
C ALA A 64 4.29 11.42 5.80
N GLY A 65 3.41 11.78 4.87
CA GLY A 65 3.83 12.37 3.60
C GLY A 65 2.70 13.08 2.87
N LEU A 66 3.09 13.95 1.95
CA LEU A 66 2.18 14.73 1.10
C LEU A 66 1.80 14.00 -0.21
N ASN A 67 2.25 12.75 -0.37
CA ASN A 67 1.89 11.90 -1.49
C ASN A 67 1.58 10.49 -0.98
N PRO A 68 0.34 9.99 -1.16
CA PRO A 68 -0.09 8.73 -0.56
C PRO A 68 0.69 7.52 -1.09
N VAL A 69 0.99 7.49 -2.40
CA VAL A 69 1.70 6.36 -3.01
C VAL A 69 3.14 6.29 -2.51
N CYS A 70 3.81 7.45 -2.39
CA CYS A 70 5.15 7.50 -1.84
C CYS A 70 5.17 7.09 -0.37
N THR A 71 4.22 7.58 0.44
CA THR A 71 4.12 7.24 1.87
C THR A 71 3.90 5.75 2.08
N ASP A 72 2.95 5.13 1.36
CA ASP A 72 2.68 3.70 1.44
C ASP A 72 3.84 2.85 0.93
N ALA A 73 4.55 3.31 -0.12
CA ALA A 73 5.73 2.61 -0.63
C ALA A 73 6.86 2.57 0.42
N VAL A 74 7.08 3.68 1.13
CA VAL A 74 8.05 3.74 2.24
C VAL A 74 7.62 2.84 3.39
N ALA A 75 6.34 2.85 3.77
CA ALA A 75 5.82 1.98 4.83
C ALA A 75 5.95 0.50 4.46
N THR A 76 5.60 0.12 3.23
CA THR A 76 5.77 -1.24 2.72
C THR A 76 7.23 -1.68 2.82
N ALA A 77 8.15 -0.81 2.42
CA ALA A 77 9.58 -1.10 2.51
C ALA A 77 10.10 -1.17 3.97
N ALA A 78 9.53 -0.38 4.88
CA ALA A 78 9.80 -0.44 6.31
C ALA A 78 9.28 -1.75 6.93
N MET A 79 8.20 -2.32 6.41
CA MET A 79 7.73 -3.66 6.78
C MET A 79 8.64 -4.81 6.26
N GLY A 80 9.69 -4.47 5.50
CA GLY A 80 10.59 -5.44 4.88
C GLY A 80 10.07 -6.02 3.56
N LEU A 81 9.02 -5.43 2.99
CA LEU A 81 8.35 -5.89 1.78
C LEU A 81 8.79 -5.06 0.56
N ASP A 82 8.66 -5.62 -0.64
CA ASP A 82 8.94 -4.89 -1.87
C ASP A 82 7.68 -4.11 -2.31
N PRO A 83 7.69 -2.76 -2.31
CA PRO A 83 6.56 -1.95 -2.78
C PRO A 83 6.29 -2.09 -4.28
N ARG A 84 7.25 -2.62 -5.05
CA ARG A 84 7.15 -2.84 -6.49
C ARG A 84 6.88 -4.30 -6.87
N ALA A 85 6.64 -5.18 -5.89
CA ALA A 85 6.27 -6.56 -6.14
C ALA A 85 5.02 -6.64 -7.03
N GLY A 86 5.05 -7.51 -8.05
CA GLY A 86 3.92 -7.75 -8.93
C GLY A 86 2.90 -8.72 -8.32
N ARG A 87 1.75 -8.88 -8.97
CA ARG A 87 0.79 -9.93 -8.62
C ARG A 87 1.46 -11.31 -8.66
N GLY A 88 1.16 -12.16 -7.68
CA GLY A 88 1.77 -13.47 -7.53
C GLY A 88 3.14 -13.45 -6.85
N SER A 89 3.58 -12.32 -6.29
CA SER A 89 4.92 -12.21 -5.69
C SER A 89 4.90 -11.51 -4.34
N GLY A 90 5.61 -12.10 -3.37
CA GLY A 90 5.91 -11.51 -2.06
C GLY A 90 4.71 -10.83 -1.41
N THR A 91 4.74 -9.49 -1.44
CA THR A 91 3.72 -8.58 -0.88
C THR A 91 2.32 -8.77 -1.46
N PHE A 92 2.20 -9.16 -2.73
CA PHE A 92 0.92 -9.23 -3.47
C PHE A 92 0.70 -10.64 -4.04
N PRO A 93 0.45 -11.66 -3.21
CA PRO A 93 0.31 -13.04 -3.67
C PRO A 93 -0.92 -13.23 -4.56
N ASP A 94 -2.06 -12.67 -4.17
CA ASP A 94 -3.35 -12.95 -4.82
C ASP A 94 -4.02 -11.73 -5.44
N CYS A 95 -3.38 -10.56 -5.39
CA CYS A 95 -3.95 -9.30 -5.88
C CYS A 95 -2.98 -8.50 -6.76
N ASP A 96 -3.53 -7.59 -7.54
CA ASP A 96 -2.71 -6.61 -8.25
C ASP A 96 -2.15 -5.56 -7.29
N ASN A 97 -0.94 -5.09 -7.55
CA ASN A 97 -0.30 -4.07 -6.73
C ASN A 97 -0.95 -2.70 -6.94
N THR A 98 -1.72 -2.26 -5.94
CA THR A 98 -2.40 -0.95 -5.91
C THR A 98 -1.44 0.22 -6.10
N LEU A 99 -0.23 0.17 -5.53
CA LEU A 99 0.77 1.25 -5.64
C LEU A 99 1.24 1.43 -7.08
N LEU A 100 1.48 0.32 -7.80
CA LEU A 100 1.87 0.38 -9.21
C LEU A 100 0.71 0.81 -10.12
N LEU A 101 -0.53 0.47 -9.78
CA LEU A 101 -1.71 0.97 -10.50
C LEU A 101 -1.87 2.48 -10.29
N ALA A 102 -1.71 2.97 -9.07
CA ALA A 102 -1.77 4.40 -8.76
C ALA A 102 -0.59 5.18 -9.38
N GLU A 103 0.62 4.59 -9.42
CA GLU A 103 1.78 5.15 -10.13
C GLU A 103 1.48 5.33 -11.62
N LYS A 104 0.85 4.34 -12.28
CA LYS A 104 0.43 4.44 -13.70
C LYS A 104 -0.59 5.54 -13.95
N LEU A 105 -1.43 5.85 -12.96
CA LEU A 105 -2.39 6.96 -13.01
C LEU A 105 -1.77 8.33 -12.68
N GLY A 106 -0.47 8.38 -12.37
CA GLY A 106 0.25 9.61 -12.06
C GLY A 106 0.04 10.13 -10.63
N VAL A 107 -0.50 9.31 -9.73
CA VAL A 107 -0.78 9.73 -8.34
C VAL A 107 0.51 9.94 -7.53
N GLY A 108 1.54 9.15 -7.80
CA GLY A 108 2.83 9.21 -7.11
C GLY A 108 3.80 8.14 -7.60
N SER A 109 4.88 7.90 -6.83
CA SER A 109 5.93 6.94 -7.19
C SER A 109 6.05 5.85 -6.12
N ALA A 110 6.04 4.59 -6.54
CA ALA A 110 6.38 3.43 -5.71
C ALA A 110 7.87 3.08 -5.77
N ASP A 111 8.65 3.75 -6.64
CA ASP A 111 10.11 3.64 -6.67
C ASP A 111 10.75 4.46 -5.55
N LEU A 112 11.31 3.78 -4.55
CA LEU A 112 11.98 4.36 -3.38
C LEU A 112 13.11 5.32 -3.74
N ARG A 113 13.78 5.14 -4.90
CA ARG A 113 14.87 6.03 -5.35
C ARG A 113 14.38 7.41 -5.76
N ARG A 114 13.07 7.57 -5.96
CA ARG A 114 12.41 8.81 -6.35
C ARG A 114 11.68 9.47 -5.18
N ILE A 115 11.77 8.90 -3.97
CA ILE A 115 11.08 9.38 -2.78
C ILE A 115 12.11 10.02 -1.85
N ASP A 116 11.86 11.28 -1.47
CA ASP A 116 12.68 11.99 -0.50
C ASP A 116 12.27 11.59 0.93
N VAL A 117 12.87 10.51 1.43
CA VAL A 117 12.61 10.02 2.80
C VAL A 117 13.42 10.84 3.80
N ARG A 118 12.73 11.40 4.80
CA ARG A 118 13.31 12.21 5.88
C ARG A 118 13.04 11.57 7.24
N GLY A 119 13.90 11.86 8.22
CA GLY A 119 13.82 11.29 9.57
C GLY A 119 14.72 10.07 9.71
N VAL A 120 14.21 8.99 10.33
CA VAL A 120 14.95 7.74 10.53
C VAL A 120 15.28 7.11 9.17
N PRO A 121 16.53 6.70 8.91
CA PRO A 121 16.89 6.01 7.68
C PRO A 121 16.07 4.73 7.49
N LEU A 122 15.61 4.46 6.26
CA LEU A 122 14.76 3.29 5.98
C LEU A 122 15.41 1.95 6.38
N ALA A 123 16.74 1.86 6.33
CA ALA A 123 17.47 0.68 6.78
C ALA A 123 17.32 0.43 8.29
N GLU A 124 17.22 1.49 9.09
CA GLU A 124 17.02 1.44 10.55
C GLU A 124 15.53 1.32 10.91
N ALA A 125 14.65 1.92 10.10
CA ALA A 125 13.21 1.84 10.27
C ALA A 125 12.61 0.47 9.89
N ARG A 126 13.43 -0.49 9.46
CA ARG A 126 12.94 -1.81 9.04
C ARG A 126 12.47 -2.63 10.25
N PHE A 127 11.21 -3.04 10.20
CA PHE A 127 10.62 -3.99 11.13
C PHE A 127 10.12 -5.22 10.38
N PRO A 128 10.55 -6.44 10.73
CA PRO A 128 10.13 -7.65 10.02
C PRO A 128 8.70 -8.04 10.42
N PHE A 129 7.75 -7.76 9.53
CA PHE A 129 6.39 -8.31 9.61
C PHE A 129 6.30 -9.78 9.18
N PRO A 130 7.04 -10.24 8.13
CA PRO A 130 7.01 -11.64 7.71
C PRO A 130 7.74 -12.53 8.73
N THR A 131 6.97 -13.14 9.62
CA THR A 131 7.26 -14.37 10.36
C THR A 131 5.94 -14.98 10.77
#